data_AF-A0A1Z9NIA8-F1
#
_entry.id   AF-A0A1Z9NIA8-F1
#
_cell.length_a   1.000
_cell.length_b   1.000
_cell.length_c   1.000
_cell.angle_alpha   90.00
_cell.angle_beta   90.00
_cell.angle_gamma   90.00
#
_symmetry.space_group_name_H-M   'P 1'
#
loop_
_entity.id
_entity.type
_entity.pdbx_description
1 polymer ?
#
loop_
_entity_poly.entity_id
_entity_poly.type
_entity_poly.pdbx_seq_one_letter_code
_entity_poly.pdbx_strand_id
1 'polypeptide(L)'
;MLVFFKKKIKESQQIINLFLGPKYNRKKLVENFHIWRLSIERDPLEKDNIIIEGTRSQDTVFLQQWRWIIIQAVLWLIISFKFSFSPVINLMAFFTILNQFINNILIISKDKRQIFNTIITQEILSIKSLSSLLWDTLDGLDKGEMKMINVDKLYYAPECEWTDIFIKLIHNEYENNLPYIQINIGHESSELIHPSSLGLVDSSKENKQNSLMALLKLFSRHSHFVFDGHISQKQSIEKKIQILNNWFIIHFGERDIRPIVQNEIMGSWECFININDTTNSWYELEKERDKDMKNLLSEWVPLEKEREKVDQAAESYKMKGYEW
;
A
#
# COMPACT_ATOMS: atom_id res chain seq x y z
N MET A 1 -4.76 -40.00 16.30
CA MET A 1 -6.15 -40.05 15.78
C MET A 1 -6.99 -38.84 16.22
N LEU A 2 -7.10 -38.53 17.52
CA LEU A 2 -7.82 -37.35 18.04
C LEU A 2 -7.34 -35.99 17.50
N VAL A 3 -6.02 -35.81 17.32
CA VAL A 3 -5.43 -34.59 16.73
C VAL A 3 -5.85 -34.43 15.26
N PHE A 4 -5.96 -35.53 14.52
CA PHE A 4 -6.39 -35.55 13.12
C PHE A 4 -7.89 -35.20 12.99
N PHE A 5 -8.73 -35.73 13.89
CA PHE A 5 -10.15 -35.35 13.95
C PHE A 5 -10.35 -33.88 14.34
N LYS A 6 -9.61 -33.37 15.34
CA LYS A 6 -9.63 -31.94 15.70
C LYS A 6 -9.22 -31.05 14.52
N LYS A 7 -8.19 -31.44 13.77
CA LYS A 7 -7.73 -30.71 12.57
C LYS A 7 -8.82 -30.68 11.49
N LYS A 8 -9.44 -31.83 11.17
CA LYS A 8 -10.53 -31.91 10.19
C LYS A 8 -11.79 -31.16 10.60
N ILE A 9 -12.13 -31.14 11.89
CA ILE A 9 -13.27 -30.35 12.41
C ILE A 9 -12.99 -28.86 12.25
N LYS A 10 -11.77 -28.40 12.58
CA LYS A 10 -11.36 -27.00 12.41
C LYS A 10 -11.36 -26.58 10.94
N GLU A 11 -10.84 -27.42 10.04
CA GLU A 11 -10.91 -27.22 8.59
C GLU A 11 -12.36 -27.16 8.08
N SER A 12 -13.24 -28.01 8.59
CA SER A 12 -14.67 -28.01 8.22
C SER A 12 -15.40 -26.76 8.73
N GLN A 13 -15.10 -26.29 9.95
CA GLN A 13 -15.62 -25.04 10.50
C GLN A 13 -15.15 -23.83 9.69
N GLN A 14 -13.89 -23.81 9.27
CA GLN A 14 -13.36 -22.79 8.37
C GLN A 14 -14.12 -22.77 7.05
N ILE A 15 -14.35 -23.94 6.43
CA ILE A 15 -15.14 -24.05 5.20
C ILE A 15 -16.56 -23.52 5.40
N ILE A 16 -17.24 -23.86 6.50
CA ILE A 16 -18.60 -23.36 6.80
C ILE A 16 -18.61 -21.83 6.95
N ASN A 17 -17.61 -21.27 7.63
CA ASN A 17 -17.48 -19.82 7.82
C ASN A 17 -17.20 -19.07 6.51
N LEU A 18 -16.71 -19.74 5.46
CA LEU A 18 -16.57 -19.14 4.11
C LEU A 18 -17.91 -18.93 3.41
N PHE A 19 -18.98 -19.60 3.84
CA PHE A 19 -20.31 -19.49 3.23
C PHE A 19 -21.31 -18.72 4.10
N LEU A 20 -21.04 -18.58 5.39
CA LEU A 20 -21.92 -17.91 6.35
C LEU A 20 -21.31 -16.59 6.85
N GLY A 21 -22.11 -15.52 6.87
CA GLY A 21 -21.74 -14.22 7.45
C GLY A 21 -21.74 -13.05 6.45
N PRO A 22 -21.37 -11.84 6.90
CA PRO A 22 -21.47 -10.63 6.09
C PRO A 22 -20.48 -10.64 4.92
N LYS A 23 -20.93 -10.20 3.75
CA LYS A 23 -20.06 -9.92 2.61
C LYS A 23 -19.59 -8.47 2.68
N TYR A 24 -18.34 -8.23 2.31
CA TYR A 24 -17.73 -6.91 2.28
C TYR A 24 -17.36 -6.52 0.85
N ASN A 25 -17.39 -5.21 0.58
CA ASN A 25 -16.88 -4.68 -0.68
C ASN A 25 -15.34 -4.69 -0.67
N ARG A 26 -14.74 -4.55 -1.86
CA ARG A 26 -13.27 -4.52 -2.01
C ARG A 26 -12.63 -3.46 -1.12
N LYS A 27 -13.22 -2.26 -1.04
CA LYS A 27 -12.69 -1.14 -0.23
C LYS A 27 -12.47 -1.54 1.22
N LYS A 28 -13.49 -2.10 1.87
CA LYS A 28 -13.43 -2.49 3.28
C LYS A 28 -12.43 -3.64 3.52
N LEU A 29 -12.32 -4.57 2.57
CA LEU A 29 -11.33 -5.65 2.66
C LEU A 29 -9.89 -5.14 2.58
N VAL A 30 -9.63 -4.20 1.67
CA VAL A 30 -8.32 -3.57 1.49
C VAL A 30 -7.98 -2.71 2.71
N GLU A 31 -8.94 -1.97 3.25
CA GLU A 31 -8.78 -1.17 4.47
C GLU A 31 -8.43 -2.05 5.69
N ASN A 32 -9.16 -3.14 5.90
CA ASN A 32 -8.85 -4.10 6.98
C ASN A 32 -7.44 -4.69 6.83
N PHE A 33 -7.04 -5.02 5.59
CA PHE A 33 -5.68 -5.48 5.30
C PHE A 33 -4.63 -4.39 5.61
N HIS A 34 -4.87 -3.13 5.22
CA HIS A 34 -3.96 -2.02 5.53
C HIS A 34 -3.82 -1.78 7.03
N ILE A 35 -4.91 -1.82 7.79
CA ILE A 35 -4.88 -1.66 9.25
C ILE A 35 -4.04 -2.76 9.89
N TRP A 36 -4.28 -4.01 9.51
CA TRP A 36 -3.50 -5.16 10.00
C TRP A 36 -2.03 -5.09 9.58
N ARG A 37 -1.73 -4.64 8.35
CA ARG A 37 -0.35 -4.47 7.87
C ARG A 37 0.45 -3.50 8.74
N LEU A 38 -0.20 -2.39 9.13
CA LEU A 38 0.39 -1.29 9.90
C LEU A 38 0.37 -1.53 11.42
N SER A 39 -0.22 -2.63 11.90
CA SER A 39 -0.24 -2.93 13.33
C SER A 39 1.17 -3.26 13.83
N ILE A 40 1.47 -2.83 15.07
CA ILE A 40 2.77 -3.06 15.72
C ILE A 40 3.00 -4.57 15.93
N GLU A 41 1.94 -5.29 16.28
CA GLU A 41 1.92 -6.75 16.38
C GLU A 41 0.93 -7.28 15.34
N ARG A 42 1.43 -8.02 14.34
CA ARG A 42 0.60 -8.66 13.32
C ARG A 42 -0.02 -9.92 13.91
N ASP A 43 -1.22 -9.79 14.49
CA ASP A 43 -1.91 -10.93 15.08
C ASP A 43 -2.28 -11.97 13.99
N PRO A 44 -1.84 -13.23 14.10
CA PRO A 44 -2.24 -14.29 13.20
C PRO A 44 -3.76 -14.56 13.20
N LEU A 45 -4.48 -14.30 14.30
CA LEU A 45 -5.93 -14.49 14.37
C LEU A 45 -6.68 -13.44 13.55
N GLU A 46 -6.28 -12.18 13.61
CA GLU A 46 -6.84 -11.11 12.77
C GLU A 46 -6.58 -11.38 11.29
N LYS A 47 -5.37 -11.83 10.95
CA LYS A 47 -5.02 -12.27 9.60
C LYS A 47 -5.97 -13.36 9.11
N ASP A 48 -6.18 -14.40 9.91
CA ASP A 48 -7.10 -15.51 9.57
C ASP A 48 -8.55 -15.02 9.40
N ASN A 49 -8.98 -14.04 10.18
CA ASN A 49 -10.30 -13.42 10.02
C ASN A 49 -10.41 -12.65 8.71
N ILE A 50 -9.44 -11.80 8.37
CA ILE A 50 -9.41 -11.07 7.08
C ILE A 50 -9.43 -12.06 5.91
N ILE A 51 -8.68 -13.15 6.05
CA ILE A 51 -8.64 -14.28 5.11
C ILE A 51 -10.03 -14.87 4.88
N ILE A 52 -10.76 -15.20 5.96
CA ILE A 52 -12.09 -15.80 5.89
C ILE A 52 -13.11 -14.81 5.31
N GLU A 53 -13.12 -13.58 5.82
CA GLU A 53 -14.03 -12.51 5.38
C GLU A 53 -13.82 -12.13 3.91
N GLY A 54 -12.56 -12.00 3.51
CA GLY A 54 -12.16 -11.71 2.15
C GLY A 54 -12.53 -12.82 1.18
N THR A 55 -12.24 -14.07 1.53
CA THR A 55 -12.60 -15.24 0.72
C THR A 55 -14.12 -15.38 0.59
N ARG A 56 -14.88 -15.23 1.67
CA ARG A 56 -16.35 -15.29 1.65
C ARG A 56 -16.97 -14.28 0.69
N SER A 57 -16.40 -13.09 0.66
CA SER A 57 -16.90 -11.94 -0.12
C SER A 57 -16.63 -12.05 -1.62
N GLN A 58 -15.76 -12.96 -2.06
CA GLN A 58 -15.53 -13.17 -3.48
C GLN A 58 -16.69 -13.94 -4.14
N ASP A 59 -16.97 -13.58 -5.38
CA ASP A 59 -17.90 -14.32 -6.22
C ASP A 59 -17.11 -15.19 -7.21
N THR A 60 -17.64 -16.39 -7.49
CA THR A 60 -17.01 -17.38 -8.35
C THR A 60 -18.01 -17.90 -9.37
N VAL A 61 -17.53 -18.23 -10.57
CA VAL A 61 -18.35 -18.83 -11.64
C VAL A 61 -18.88 -20.21 -11.22
N PHE A 62 -18.17 -20.93 -10.33
CA PHE A 62 -18.56 -22.25 -9.83
C PHE A 62 -19.83 -22.23 -8.95
N LEU A 63 -20.30 -21.05 -8.51
CA LEU A 63 -21.62 -20.91 -7.87
C LEU A 63 -22.77 -21.34 -8.78
N GLN A 64 -22.62 -21.24 -10.11
CA GLN A 64 -23.64 -21.74 -11.04
C GLN A 64 -23.76 -23.27 -11.00
N GLN A 65 -22.63 -23.98 -10.91
CA GLN A 65 -22.62 -25.44 -10.79
C GLN A 65 -23.30 -25.89 -9.49
N TRP A 66 -23.17 -25.10 -8.41
CA TRP A 66 -23.87 -25.38 -7.15
C TRP A 66 -25.38 -25.34 -7.32
N ARG A 67 -25.91 -24.35 -8.03
CA ARG A 67 -27.35 -24.23 -8.30
C ARG A 67 -27.88 -25.46 -9.03
N TRP A 68 -27.13 -25.96 -10.01
CA TRP A 68 -27.48 -27.19 -10.72
C TRP A 68 -27.48 -28.43 -9.81
N ILE A 69 -26.51 -28.57 -8.91
CA ILE A 69 -26.49 -29.68 -7.94
C ILE A 69 -27.71 -29.63 -7.01
N ILE A 70 -28.12 -28.44 -6.55
CA ILE A 70 -29.36 -28.29 -5.76
C ILE A 70 -30.58 -28.72 -6.57
N ILE A 71 -30.69 -28.29 -7.82
CA ILE A 71 -31.81 -28.66 -8.70
C ILE A 71 -31.84 -30.19 -8.88
N GLN A 72 -30.69 -30.82 -9.13
CA GLN A 72 -30.57 -32.28 -9.22
C GLN A 72 -31.00 -32.98 -7.92
N ALA A 73 -30.60 -32.46 -6.76
CA ALA A 73 -31.00 -33.00 -5.46
C ALA A 73 -32.52 -32.92 -5.24
N VAL A 74 -33.14 -31.78 -5.56
CA VAL A 74 -34.60 -31.60 -5.44
C VAL A 74 -35.34 -32.51 -6.41
N LEU A 75 -34.90 -32.58 -7.66
CA LEU A 75 -35.49 -33.48 -8.66
C LEU A 75 -35.40 -34.94 -8.22
N TRP A 76 -34.24 -35.36 -7.72
CA TRP A 76 -34.06 -36.72 -7.22
C TRP A 76 -34.97 -37.02 -6.02
N LEU A 77 -35.14 -36.06 -5.10
CA LEU A 77 -36.04 -36.21 -3.95
C LEU A 77 -37.50 -36.38 -4.39
N ILE A 78 -37.95 -35.58 -5.38
CA ILE A 78 -39.30 -35.69 -5.97
C ILE A 78 -39.48 -37.06 -6.63
N ILE A 79 -38.50 -37.50 -7.42
CA ILE A 79 -38.52 -38.79 -8.11
C ILE A 79 -38.54 -39.95 -7.11
N SER A 80 -37.70 -39.90 -6.08
CA SER A 80 -37.62 -40.91 -5.01
C SER A 80 -38.89 -41.01 -4.18
N PHE A 81 -39.66 -39.92 -4.05
CA PHE A 81 -40.94 -39.95 -3.33
C PHE A 81 -42.08 -40.47 -4.21
N LYS A 82 -42.05 -40.15 -5.51
CA LYS A 82 -43.11 -40.53 -6.47
C LYS A 82 -43.02 -41.99 -6.92
N PHE A 83 -41.83 -42.59 -6.92
CA PHE A 83 -41.60 -43.94 -7.41
C PHE A 83 -40.94 -44.82 -6.34
N SER A 84 -41.40 -46.07 -6.23
CA SER A 84 -40.88 -47.07 -5.29
C SER A 84 -39.57 -47.70 -5.79
N PHE A 85 -38.50 -46.91 -5.82
CA PHE A 85 -37.15 -47.43 -6.13
C PHE A 85 -36.61 -48.34 -5.01
N SER A 86 -35.74 -49.28 -5.39
CA SER A 86 -34.98 -50.07 -4.42
C SER A 86 -34.17 -49.15 -3.51
N PRO A 87 -34.08 -49.44 -2.20
CA PRO A 87 -33.27 -48.66 -1.26
C PRO A 87 -31.82 -48.47 -1.72
N VAL A 88 -31.23 -49.46 -2.39
CA VAL A 88 -29.86 -49.41 -2.91
C VAL A 88 -29.69 -48.30 -3.96
N ILE A 89 -30.68 -48.11 -4.84
CA ILE A 89 -30.67 -47.08 -5.89
C ILE A 89 -30.73 -45.68 -5.26
N ASN A 90 -31.60 -45.50 -4.27
CA ASN A 90 -31.72 -44.23 -3.53
C ASN A 90 -30.42 -43.89 -2.79
N LEU A 91 -29.76 -44.90 -2.21
CA LEU A 91 -28.49 -44.75 -1.50
C LEU A 91 -27.34 -44.39 -2.44
N MET A 92 -27.26 -45.02 -3.62
CA MET A 92 -26.26 -44.71 -4.64
C MET A 92 -26.41 -43.30 -5.20
N ALA A 93 -27.64 -42.88 -5.49
CA ALA A 93 -27.92 -41.53 -5.97
C ALA A 93 -27.63 -40.48 -4.90
N PHE A 94 -27.99 -40.74 -3.64
CA PHE A 94 -27.62 -39.87 -2.52
C PHE A 94 -26.11 -39.68 -2.41
N PHE A 95 -25.32 -40.75 -2.44
CA PHE A 95 -23.85 -40.65 -2.38
C PHE A 95 -23.27 -39.92 -3.58
N THR A 96 -23.85 -40.08 -4.77
CA THR A 96 -23.40 -39.39 -5.98
C THR A 96 -23.61 -37.88 -5.85
N ILE A 97 -24.80 -37.45 -5.42
CA ILE A 97 -25.15 -36.04 -5.20
C ILE A 97 -24.30 -35.45 -4.06
N LEU A 98 -24.12 -36.19 -2.97
CA LEU A 98 -23.28 -35.77 -1.85
C LEU A 98 -21.82 -35.59 -2.27
N ASN A 99 -21.27 -36.50 -3.07
CA ASN A 99 -19.90 -36.38 -3.58
C ASN A 99 -19.75 -35.17 -4.51
N GLN A 100 -20.71 -34.94 -5.41
CA GLN A 100 -20.72 -33.74 -6.26
C GLN A 100 -20.80 -32.46 -5.43
N PHE A 101 -21.64 -32.45 -4.39
CA PHE A 101 -21.79 -31.33 -3.48
C PHE A 101 -20.48 -31.01 -2.73
N ILE A 102 -19.82 -32.01 -2.16
CA ILE A 102 -18.55 -31.85 -1.44
C ILE A 102 -17.46 -31.33 -2.39
N ASN A 103 -17.32 -31.93 -3.58
CA ASN A 103 -16.30 -31.51 -4.53
C ASN A 103 -16.51 -30.08 -5.00
N ASN A 104 -17.77 -29.69 -5.26
CA ASN A 104 -18.08 -28.34 -5.68
C ASN A 104 -17.84 -27.29 -4.57
N ILE A 105 -18.18 -27.61 -3.31
CA ILE A 105 -17.81 -26.77 -2.16
C ILE A 105 -16.30 -26.52 -2.11
N LEU A 106 -15.51 -27.58 -2.26
CA LEU A 106 -14.04 -27.49 -2.20
C LEU A 106 -13.48 -26.66 -3.35
N ILE A 107 -14.02 -26.80 -4.56
CA ILE A 107 -13.63 -26.00 -5.73
C ILE A 107 -13.96 -24.52 -5.50
N ILE A 108 -15.20 -24.21 -5.07
CA ILE A 108 -15.60 -22.83 -4.77
C ILE A 108 -14.73 -22.20 -3.70
N SER A 109 -14.47 -22.93 -2.62
CA SER A 109 -13.62 -22.46 -1.52
C SER A 109 -12.22 -22.10 -2.02
N LYS A 110 -11.59 -22.98 -2.83
CA LYS A 110 -10.28 -22.74 -3.43
C LYS A 110 -10.27 -21.57 -4.40
N ASP A 111 -11.26 -21.49 -5.29
CA ASP A 111 -11.32 -20.45 -6.31
C ASP A 111 -11.53 -19.05 -5.68
N LYS A 112 -12.49 -18.93 -4.76
CA LYS A 112 -12.68 -17.69 -3.98
C LYS A 112 -11.43 -17.28 -3.22
N ARG A 113 -10.71 -18.27 -2.66
CA ARG A 113 -9.47 -18.04 -1.92
C ARG A 113 -8.40 -17.48 -2.84
N GLN A 114 -8.26 -18.06 -4.03
CA GLN A 114 -7.31 -17.63 -5.04
C GLN A 114 -7.62 -16.20 -5.54
N ILE A 115 -8.89 -15.89 -5.80
CA ILE A 115 -9.32 -14.54 -6.20
C ILE A 115 -8.94 -13.53 -5.12
N PHE A 116 -9.24 -13.82 -3.85
CA PHE A 116 -8.89 -12.93 -2.75
C PHE A 116 -7.38 -12.77 -2.57
N ASN A 117 -6.61 -13.86 -2.64
CA ASN A 117 -5.16 -13.81 -2.60
C ASN A 117 -4.57 -12.96 -3.71
N THR A 118 -5.15 -13.03 -4.91
CA THR A 118 -4.72 -12.20 -6.06
C THR A 118 -4.92 -10.72 -5.75
N ILE A 119 -6.09 -10.35 -5.20
CA ILE A 119 -6.37 -8.97 -4.78
C ILE A 119 -5.31 -8.49 -3.78
N ILE A 120 -5.05 -9.24 -2.71
CA ILE A 120 -4.09 -8.80 -1.69
C ILE A 120 -2.65 -8.82 -2.21
N THR A 121 -2.29 -9.76 -3.07
CA THR A 121 -0.96 -9.77 -3.69
C THR A 121 -0.75 -8.50 -4.52
N GLN A 122 -1.78 -8.06 -5.26
CA GLN A 122 -1.74 -6.78 -5.97
C GLN A 122 -1.60 -5.60 -5.01
N GLU A 123 -2.34 -5.59 -3.89
CA GLU A 123 -2.19 -4.55 -2.86
C GLU A 123 -0.79 -4.58 -2.21
N ILE A 124 -0.15 -5.74 -2.07
CA ILE A 124 1.22 -5.84 -1.56
C ILE A 124 2.23 -5.31 -2.58
N LEU A 125 2.03 -5.60 -3.87
CA LEU A 125 2.89 -5.10 -4.94
C LEU A 125 2.75 -3.59 -5.14
N SER A 126 1.55 -3.03 -4.96
CA SER A 126 1.33 -1.58 -5.05
C SER A 126 2.09 -0.80 -3.97
N ILE A 127 2.39 -1.44 -2.83
CA ILE A 127 3.28 -0.90 -1.78
C ILE A 127 4.65 -0.57 -2.37
N LYS A 128 5.16 -1.30 -3.37
CA LYS A 128 6.49 -1.00 -3.92
C LYS A 128 6.58 0.39 -4.55
N SER A 129 5.46 0.97 -5.00
CA SER A 129 5.47 2.26 -5.69
C SER A 129 6.04 3.38 -4.82
N LEU A 130 6.91 4.23 -5.40
CA LEU A 130 7.44 5.43 -4.74
C LEU A 130 6.30 6.35 -4.29
N SER A 131 5.24 6.46 -5.08
CA SER A 131 4.06 7.28 -4.75
C SER A 131 3.37 6.79 -3.47
N SER A 132 3.27 5.48 -3.25
CA SER A 132 2.78 4.95 -1.97
C SER A 132 3.73 5.27 -0.81
N LEU A 133 5.06 5.23 -1.00
CA LEU A 133 6.01 5.55 0.08
C LEU A 133 5.86 7.02 0.45
N LEU A 134 5.84 7.86 -0.58
CA LEU A 134 5.72 9.29 -0.44
C LEU A 134 4.41 9.66 0.26
N TRP A 135 3.30 9.02 -0.13
CA TRP A 135 2.04 9.25 0.54
C TRP A 135 2.09 8.80 2.01
N ASP A 136 2.51 7.57 2.30
CA ASP A 136 2.58 7.04 3.67
C ASP A 136 3.54 7.85 4.57
N THR A 137 4.62 8.40 4.01
CA THR A 137 5.60 9.22 4.76
C THR A 137 5.12 10.64 5.01
N LEU A 138 4.34 11.22 4.11
CA LEU A 138 3.79 12.56 4.25
C LEU A 138 2.46 12.57 5.00
N ASP A 139 1.70 11.48 4.95
CA ASP A 139 0.43 11.33 5.65
C ASP A 139 0.66 11.35 7.16
N GLY A 140 0.01 12.30 7.83
CA GLY A 140 0.21 12.56 9.25
C GLY A 140 1.30 13.58 9.60
N LEU A 141 2.11 14.06 8.64
CA LEU A 141 2.96 15.23 8.82
C LEU A 141 2.17 16.53 8.60
N ASP A 142 2.42 17.52 9.45
CA ASP A 142 1.82 18.86 9.39
C ASP A 142 0.31 18.91 9.63
N LYS A 143 -0.15 18.29 10.73
CA LYS A 143 -1.53 18.48 11.20
C LYS A 143 -1.80 19.88 11.78
N GLY A 144 -0.78 20.75 11.84
CA GLY A 144 -0.85 22.14 12.29
C GLY A 144 -0.37 23.12 11.21
N GLU A 145 -0.53 24.42 11.46
CA GLU A 145 -0.03 25.46 10.56
C GLU A 145 1.51 25.45 10.52
N MET A 146 2.08 25.43 9.31
CA MET A 146 3.52 25.63 9.15
C MET A 146 3.90 27.02 9.66
N LYS A 147 4.78 27.06 10.66
CA LYS A 147 5.41 28.31 11.08
C LYS A 147 6.35 28.76 9.96
N MET A 148 5.95 29.78 9.21
CA MET A 148 6.91 30.52 8.38
C MET A 148 7.88 31.23 9.33
N ILE A 149 9.08 30.69 9.44
CA ILE A 149 10.16 31.36 10.16
C ILE A 149 10.67 32.46 9.22
N ASN A 150 10.60 33.70 9.69
CA ASN A 150 11.18 34.82 8.99
C ASN A 150 12.69 34.75 9.20
N VAL A 151 13.38 33.99 8.35
CA VAL A 151 14.83 33.82 8.45
C VAL A 151 15.48 35.05 7.85
N ASP A 152 16.44 35.63 8.59
CA ASP A 152 17.30 36.69 8.06
C ASP A 152 17.89 36.23 6.72
N LYS A 153 18.05 37.16 5.76
CA LYS A 153 18.50 36.91 4.37
C LYS A 153 19.95 36.40 4.24
N LEU A 154 20.42 35.58 5.19
CA LEU A 154 21.78 35.06 5.32
C LEU A 154 22.28 34.30 4.07
N TYR A 155 21.39 33.70 3.29
CA TYR A 155 21.74 32.91 2.09
C TYR A 155 21.10 33.44 0.80
N TYR A 156 20.68 34.71 0.82
CA TYR A 156 19.98 35.33 -0.30
C TYR A 156 20.95 35.61 -1.46
N ALA A 157 20.87 34.78 -2.51
CA ALA A 157 21.77 34.84 -3.66
C ALA A 157 20.99 34.71 -4.98
N PRO A 158 20.20 35.73 -5.39
CA PRO A 158 19.34 35.66 -6.58
C PRO A 158 20.12 35.53 -7.89
N GLU A 159 21.38 35.97 -7.91
CA GLU A 159 22.25 35.99 -9.11
C GLU A 159 22.82 34.60 -9.49
N CYS A 160 22.77 33.62 -8.60
CA CYS A 160 23.27 32.26 -8.87
C CYS A 160 22.19 31.40 -9.54
N GLU A 161 22.55 30.43 -10.39
CA GLU A 161 21.56 29.49 -10.91
C GLU A 161 21.10 28.51 -9.82
N TRP A 162 19.91 27.93 -9.95
CA TRP A 162 19.41 26.95 -8.97
C TRP A 162 20.36 25.75 -8.82
N THR A 163 21.01 25.37 -9.92
CA THR A 163 22.00 24.28 -9.99
C THR A 163 23.29 24.57 -9.23
N ASP A 164 23.59 25.83 -8.93
CA ASP A 164 24.79 26.22 -8.18
C ASP A 164 24.59 26.17 -6.66
N ILE A 165 23.34 25.92 -6.22
CA ILE A 165 22.98 25.78 -4.81
C ILE A 165 23.04 24.30 -4.43
N PHE A 166 23.84 23.99 -3.42
CA PHE A 166 23.98 22.66 -2.85
C PHE A 166 23.50 22.64 -1.41
N ILE A 167 22.50 21.81 -1.13
CA ILE A 167 22.01 21.54 0.22
C ILE A 167 22.54 20.18 0.65
N LYS A 168 23.43 20.16 1.63
CA LYS A 168 23.95 18.91 2.22
C LYS A 168 23.22 18.62 3.52
N LEU A 169 22.60 17.46 3.61
CA LEU A 169 22.02 16.92 4.84
C LEU A 169 23.09 16.05 5.51
N ILE A 170 23.55 16.49 6.67
CA ILE A 170 24.66 15.92 7.43
C ILE A 170 24.11 15.23 8.68
N HIS A 171 24.65 14.05 8.99
CA HIS A 171 24.19 13.26 10.12
C HIS A 171 24.24 14.05 11.43
N ASN A 172 23.14 14.00 12.18
CA ASN A 172 23.03 14.53 13.52
C ASN A 172 23.08 13.35 14.50
N GLU A 173 24.13 13.28 15.32
CA GLU A 173 24.38 12.15 16.23
C GLU A 173 23.26 11.92 17.25
N TYR A 174 22.45 12.96 17.54
CA TYR A 174 21.39 12.89 18.54
C TYR A 174 20.01 12.62 17.93
N GLU A 175 19.78 13.00 16.67
CA GLU A 175 18.47 12.93 16.02
C GLU A 175 18.58 12.48 14.55
N ASN A 176 18.49 11.16 14.31
CA ASN A 176 18.59 10.57 12.97
C ASN A 176 17.60 11.17 11.94
N ASN A 177 16.43 11.62 12.38
CA ASN A 177 15.41 12.18 11.49
C ASN A 177 15.61 13.67 11.19
N LEU A 178 16.50 14.35 11.90
CA LEU A 178 16.76 15.78 11.78
C LEU A 178 18.25 16.02 11.50
N PRO A 179 18.71 15.74 10.26
CA PRO A 179 20.09 16.01 9.87
C PRO A 179 20.40 17.50 9.94
N TYR A 180 21.62 17.85 10.32
CA TYR A 180 22.12 19.22 10.14
C TYR A 180 22.14 19.58 8.67
N ILE A 181 21.94 20.86 8.37
CA ILE A 181 21.88 21.37 7.01
C ILE A 181 23.07 22.27 6.77
N GLN A 182 23.83 21.99 5.73
CA GLN A 182 24.86 22.86 5.21
C GLN A 182 24.46 23.33 3.82
N ILE A 183 24.47 24.64 3.60
CA ILE A 183 24.14 25.28 2.34
C ILE A 183 25.44 25.77 1.72
N ASN A 184 25.72 25.31 0.51
CA ASN A 184 26.84 25.80 -0.28
C ASN A 184 26.31 26.53 -1.51
N ILE A 185 26.80 27.75 -1.76
CA ILE A 185 26.43 28.56 -2.92
C ILE A 185 27.74 28.89 -3.64
N GLY A 186 27.96 28.28 -4.81
CA GLY A 186 29.25 28.37 -5.50
C GLY A 186 30.42 27.87 -4.64
N HIS A 187 31.31 28.78 -4.23
CA HIS A 187 32.47 28.46 -3.39
C HIS A 187 32.27 28.73 -1.90
N GLU A 188 31.16 29.38 -1.52
CA GLU A 188 30.87 29.69 -0.12
C GLU A 188 30.09 28.53 0.52
N SER A 189 30.44 28.19 1.75
CA SER A 189 29.78 27.13 2.53
C SER A 189 29.32 27.70 3.85
N SER A 190 28.06 27.46 4.20
CA SER A 190 27.51 27.85 5.49
C SER A 190 28.09 27.02 6.64
N GLU A 191 27.88 27.52 7.86
CA GLU A 191 27.98 26.71 9.07
C GLU A 191 26.91 25.61 9.07
N LEU A 192 27.02 24.66 10.00
CA LEU A 192 26.02 23.61 10.20
C LEU A 192 24.77 24.20 10.87
N ILE A 193 23.65 24.14 10.16
CA ILE A 193 22.38 24.75 10.57
C ILE A 193 21.46 23.66 11.11
N HIS A 194 20.87 23.88 12.28
CA HIS A 194 19.84 22.98 12.80
C HIS A 194 18.52 23.16 12.02
N PRO A 195 17.80 22.09 11.61
CA PRO A 195 16.55 22.19 10.85
C PRO A 195 15.47 23.11 11.43
N SER A 196 15.43 23.26 12.76
CA SER A 196 14.46 24.13 13.43
C SER A 196 14.63 25.59 13.05
N SER A 197 15.87 26.05 12.82
CA SER A 197 16.15 27.43 12.41
C SER A 197 15.69 27.75 10.99
N LEU A 198 15.46 26.71 10.18
CA LEU A 198 14.99 26.79 8.80
C LEU A 198 13.50 26.47 8.65
N GLY A 199 12.79 26.20 9.76
CA GLY A 199 11.37 25.87 9.74
C GLY A 199 11.08 24.49 9.14
N LEU A 200 12.06 23.57 9.18
CA LEU A 200 11.97 22.21 8.62
C LEU A 200 11.55 21.16 9.66
N VAL A 201 10.98 21.61 10.77
CA VAL A 201 10.59 20.84 11.94
C VAL A 201 9.09 21.01 12.19
N ASP A 202 8.43 19.98 12.70
CA ASP A 202 7.01 20.03 13.05
C ASP A 202 6.75 21.09 14.13
N SER A 203 5.79 21.97 13.86
CA SER A 203 5.36 23.04 14.78
C SER A 203 4.94 22.55 16.17
N SER A 204 4.49 21.29 16.27
CA SER A 204 3.96 20.68 17.49
C SER A 204 5.01 19.92 18.30
N LYS A 205 6.08 19.44 17.64
CA LYS A 205 7.12 18.60 18.22
C LYS A 205 8.46 18.90 17.57
N GLU A 206 9.31 19.63 18.28
CA GLU A 206 10.60 20.10 17.75
C GLU A 206 11.60 18.99 17.40
N ASN A 207 11.34 17.75 17.82
CA ASN A 207 12.15 16.57 17.52
C ASN A 207 11.63 15.76 16.32
N LYS A 208 10.67 16.28 15.55
CA LYS A 208 10.11 15.61 14.37
C LYS A 208 10.27 16.46 13.12
N GLN A 209 10.61 15.80 12.01
CA GLN A 209 10.63 16.44 10.70
C GLN A 209 9.21 16.83 10.24
N ASN A 210 9.10 17.91 9.47
CA ASN A 210 7.87 18.29 8.77
C ASN A 210 7.84 17.72 7.33
N SER A 211 6.79 18.01 6.55
CA SER A 211 6.76 17.53 5.15
C SER A 211 7.83 18.12 4.24
N LEU A 212 8.31 19.34 4.50
CA LEU A 212 9.36 19.96 3.68
C LEU A 212 10.67 19.20 3.82
N MET A 213 11.08 18.86 5.04
CA MET A 213 12.26 18.04 5.30
C MET A 213 12.13 16.65 4.66
N ALA A 214 10.94 16.04 4.74
CA ALA A 214 10.68 14.76 4.08
C ALA A 214 10.81 14.86 2.56
N LEU A 215 10.30 15.94 1.94
CA LEU A 215 10.44 16.21 0.51
C LEU A 215 11.89 16.52 0.11
N LEU A 216 12.65 17.24 0.93
CA LEU A 216 14.08 17.48 0.69
C LEU A 216 14.85 16.16 0.65
N LYS A 217 14.59 15.26 1.60
CA LYS A 217 15.17 13.91 1.63
C LYS A 217 14.76 13.09 0.40
N LEU A 218 13.50 13.17 -0.03
CA LEU A 218 13.05 12.54 -1.29
C LEU A 218 13.86 13.06 -2.48
N PHE A 219 13.93 14.38 -2.66
CA PHE A 219 14.64 14.99 -3.80
C PHE A 219 16.15 14.76 -3.77
N SER A 220 16.73 14.52 -2.60
CA SER A 220 18.13 14.10 -2.47
C SER A 220 18.42 12.72 -3.08
N ARG A 221 17.40 11.86 -3.10
CA ARG A 221 17.48 10.49 -3.63
C ARG A 221 17.00 10.42 -5.07
N HIS A 222 15.91 11.10 -5.37
CA HIS A 222 15.24 11.13 -6.66
C HIS A 222 15.21 12.58 -7.16
N SER A 223 16.10 12.94 -8.08
CA SER A 223 16.11 14.27 -8.69
C SER A 223 14.81 14.61 -9.42
N HIS A 224 14.11 13.58 -9.90
CA HIS A 224 12.78 13.67 -10.46
C HIS A 224 11.91 12.48 -10.00
N PHE A 225 10.59 12.68 -9.89
CA PHE A 225 9.66 11.59 -9.62
C PHE A 225 8.26 11.85 -10.20
N VAL A 226 7.53 10.76 -10.46
CA VAL A 226 6.11 10.78 -10.83
C VAL A 226 5.28 10.35 -9.61
N PHE A 227 4.17 11.05 -9.37
CA PHE A 227 3.23 10.70 -8.31
C PHE A 227 1.93 10.15 -8.90
N ASP A 228 1.75 8.84 -8.78
CA ASP A 228 0.57 8.11 -9.23
C ASP A 228 -0.37 7.86 -8.06
N GLY A 229 -1.19 8.86 -7.76
CA GLY A 229 -2.24 8.80 -6.74
C GLY A 229 -3.56 9.41 -7.20
N HIS A 230 -4.57 9.37 -6.31
CA HIS A 230 -5.85 10.03 -6.54
C HIS A 230 -5.71 11.53 -6.73
N ILE A 231 -6.70 12.17 -7.39
CA ILE A 231 -6.70 13.62 -7.62
C ILE A 231 -6.52 14.41 -6.32
N SER A 232 -7.20 14.00 -5.23
CA SER A 232 -7.06 14.64 -3.91
C SER A 232 -5.65 14.50 -3.34
N GLN A 233 -5.01 13.34 -3.50
CA GLN A 233 -3.64 13.09 -3.07
C GLN A 233 -2.66 13.92 -3.91
N LYS A 234 -2.83 13.93 -5.24
CA LYS A 234 -2.06 14.75 -6.18
C LYS A 234 -2.10 16.23 -5.80
N GLN A 235 -3.28 16.78 -5.54
CA GLN A 235 -3.46 18.16 -5.09
C GLN A 235 -2.78 18.44 -3.74
N SER A 236 -2.77 17.47 -2.82
CA SER A 236 -2.08 17.61 -1.53
C SER A 236 -0.56 17.65 -1.71
N ILE A 237 -0.01 16.75 -2.54
CA ILE A 237 1.42 16.74 -2.88
C ILE A 237 1.83 18.04 -3.59
N GLU A 238 1.05 18.49 -4.56
CA GLU A 238 1.30 19.74 -5.27
C GLU A 238 1.36 20.93 -4.32
N LYS A 239 0.43 21.04 -3.36
CA LYS A 239 0.48 22.09 -2.32
C LYS A 239 1.77 22.03 -1.49
N LYS A 240 2.20 20.84 -1.06
CA LYS A 240 3.45 20.68 -0.29
C LYS A 240 4.69 21.05 -1.13
N ILE A 241 4.70 20.72 -2.42
CA ILE A 241 5.76 21.14 -3.36
C ILE A 241 5.74 22.67 -3.56
N GLN A 242 4.56 23.29 -3.68
CA GLN A 242 4.46 24.75 -3.77
C GLN A 242 5.00 25.44 -2.52
N ILE A 243 4.75 24.89 -1.33
CA ILE A 243 5.33 25.43 -0.09
C ILE A 243 6.86 25.27 -0.08
N LEU A 244 7.38 24.13 -0.53
CA LEU A 244 8.83 23.91 -0.66
C LEU A 244 9.47 24.88 -1.68
N ASN A 245 8.80 25.13 -2.80
CA ASN A 245 9.23 26.13 -3.78
C ASN A 245 9.32 27.53 -3.15
N ASN A 246 8.28 27.94 -2.42
CA ASN A 246 8.27 29.23 -1.73
C ASN A 246 9.37 29.30 -0.67
N TRP A 247 9.63 28.21 0.05
CA TRP A 247 10.73 28.11 1.00
C TRP A 247 12.07 28.38 0.31
N PHE A 248 12.35 27.73 -0.82
CA PHE A 248 13.57 28.00 -1.60
C PHE A 248 13.68 29.46 -2.06
N ILE A 249 12.58 30.04 -2.55
CA ILE A 249 12.55 31.44 -3.02
C ILE A 249 12.83 32.43 -1.88
N ILE A 250 12.25 32.20 -0.70
CA ILE A 250 12.46 33.04 0.49
C ILE A 250 13.93 33.02 0.91
N HIS A 251 14.54 31.83 0.92
CA HIS A 251 15.91 31.64 1.40
C HIS A 251 17.00 32.02 0.40
N PHE A 252 16.77 31.78 -0.89
CA PHE A 252 17.80 31.91 -1.93
C PHE A 252 17.50 33.00 -2.97
N GLY A 253 16.34 33.64 -2.91
CA GLY A 253 15.91 34.65 -3.86
C GLY A 253 15.05 34.13 -5.01
N GLU A 254 14.25 35.03 -5.57
CA GLU A 254 13.38 34.77 -6.71
C GLU A 254 14.17 34.80 -8.03
N ARG A 255 13.76 33.94 -8.98
CA ARG A 255 14.33 33.77 -10.32
C ARG A 255 13.21 33.55 -11.33
N ASP A 256 13.54 33.63 -12.61
CA ASP A 256 12.59 33.43 -13.72
C ASP A 256 11.94 32.05 -13.72
N ILE A 257 12.72 31.03 -13.35
CA ILE A 257 12.26 29.63 -13.27
C ILE A 257 12.12 29.26 -11.80
N ARG A 258 11.08 28.50 -11.44
CA ARG A 258 10.91 27.95 -10.08
C ARG A 258 11.91 26.81 -9.82
N PRO A 259 12.33 26.59 -8.57
CA PRO A 259 13.33 25.56 -8.25
C PRO A 259 12.83 24.13 -8.48
N ILE A 260 11.51 23.90 -8.35
CA ILE A 260 10.85 22.65 -8.69
C ILE A 260 9.75 22.93 -9.72
N VAL A 261 9.79 22.23 -10.84
CA VAL A 261 8.83 22.37 -11.96
C VAL A 261 8.23 21.01 -12.31
N GLN A 262 6.96 21.00 -12.73
CA GLN A 262 6.34 19.81 -13.28
C GLN A 262 6.55 19.75 -14.78
N ASN A 263 7.07 18.63 -15.28
CA ASN A 263 7.20 18.35 -16.70
C ASN A 263 5.82 18.10 -17.31
N GLU A 264 5.42 18.92 -18.29
CA GLU A 264 4.09 18.84 -18.91
C GLU A 264 3.85 17.52 -19.68
N ILE A 265 4.92 16.88 -20.17
CA ILE A 265 4.83 15.65 -20.98
C ILE A 265 4.80 14.42 -20.08
N MET A 266 5.72 14.35 -19.10
CA MET A 266 5.87 13.18 -18.24
C MET A 266 5.05 13.25 -16.95
N GLY A 267 4.55 14.43 -16.58
CA GLY A 267 3.88 14.68 -15.30
C GLY A 267 4.81 14.58 -14.09
N SER A 268 6.12 14.42 -14.30
CA SER A 268 7.15 14.31 -13.26
C SER A 268 7.47 15.66 -12.65
N TRP A 269 7.73 15.69 -11.34
CA TRP A 269 8.33 16.84 -10.68
C TRP A 269 9.84 16.74 -10.78
N GLU A 270 10.49 17.82 -11.19
CA GLU A 270 11.93 17.93 -11.38
C GLU A 270 12.47 19.04 -10.47
N CYS A 271 13.51 18.73 -9.68
CA CYS A 271 14.18 19.68 -8.80
C CYS A 271 15.52 20.12 -9.40
N PHE A 272 15.73 21.43 -9.54
CA PHE A 272 16.96 22.00 -10.08
C PHE A 272 18.01 22.31 -9.02
N ILE A 273 17.66 22.21 -7.73
CA ILE A 273 18.59 22.39 -6.61
C ILE A 273 19.27 21.05 -6.31
N ASN A 274 20.59 21.08 -6.12
CA ASN A 274 21.36 19.90 -5.76
C ASN A 274 21.22 19.61 -4.27
N ILE A 275 20.55 18.51 -3.93
CA ILE A 275 20.39 18.07 -2.54
C ILE A 275 21.17 16.78 -2.35
N ASN A 276 22.09 16.75 -1.39
CA ASN A 276 22.88 15.56 -1.07
C ASN A 276 22.61 15.13 0.37
N ASP A 277 21.98 13.97 0.55
CA ASP A 277 21.72 13.39 1.87
C ASP A 277 22.79 12.35 2.24
N THR A 278 23.67 12.73 3.16
CA THR A 278 24.69 11.80 3.70
C THR A 278 24.12 10.81 4.70
N THR A 279 22.91 11.05 5.23
CA THR A 279 22.25 10.14 6.18
C THR A 279 21.63 8.93 5.51
N ASN A 280 21.42 8.99 4.18
CA ASN A 280 20.72 7.96 3.41
C ASN A 280 19.34 7.58 3.99
N SER A 281 18.70 8.51 4.69
CA SER A 281 17.47 8.22 5.45
C SER A 281 16.33 7.72 4.56
N TRP A 282 16.17 8.30 3.36
CA TRP A 282 15.17 7.85 2.38
C TRP A 282 15.47 6.46 1.82
N TYR A 283 16.75 6.15 1.60
CA TYR A 283 17.17 4.85 1.10
C TYR A 283 16.93 3.73 2.11
N GLU A 284 17.14 4.00 3.40
CA GLU A 284 16.79 3.04 4.44
C GLU A 284 15.27 2.81 4.53
N LEU A 285 14.45 3.86 4.38
CA LEU A 285 12.99 3.72 4.28
C LEU A 285 12.56 2.83 3.09
N GLU A 286 13.19 3.00 1.92
CA GLU A 286 12.95 2.13 0.76
C GLU A 286 13.32 0.67 1.06
N LYS A 287 14.49 0.43 1.68
CA LYS A 287 14.92 -0.93 2.06
C LYS A 287 14.01 -1.59 3.09
N GLU A 288 13.63 -0.86 4.13
CA GLU A 288 12.72 -1.36 5.16
C GLU A 288 11.40 -1.78 4.54
N ARG A 289 10.88 -0.97 3.61
CA ARG A 289 9.64 -1.28 2.92
C ARG A 289 9.77 -2.44 1.94
N ASP A 290 10.88 -2.56 1.23
CA ASP A 290 11.18 -3.73 0.39
C ASP A 290 11.25 -5.02 1.22
N LYS A 291 11.84 -4.95 2.42
CA LYS A 291 11.89 -6.07 3.36
C LYS A 291 10.49 -6.42 3.86
N ASP A 292 9.69 -5.44 4.24
CA ASP A 292 8.32 -5.65 4.70
C ASP A 292 7.45 -6.27 3.59
N MET A 293 7.53 -5.77 2.37
CA MET A 293 6.84 -6.34 1.21
C MET A 293 7.22 -7.80 0.99
N LYS A 294 8.52 -8.14 1.04
CA LYS A 294 8.98 -9.53 0.92
C LYS A 294 8.43 -10.42 2.02
N ASN A 295 8.41 -9.93 3.26
CA ASN A 295 7.82 -10.64 4.39
C ASN A 295 6.31 -10.86 4.17
N LEU A 296 5.57 -9.82 3.78
CA LEU A 296 4.13 -9.92 3.49
C LEU A 296 3.85 -10.91 2.37
N LEU A 297 4.61 -10.90 1.27
CA LEU A 297 4.45 -11.88 0.19
C LEU A 297 4.73 -13.31 0.69
N SER A 298 5.73 -13.50 1.56
CA SER A 298 6.05 -14.82 2.12
C SER A 298 5.02 -15.32 3.14
N GLU A 299 4.47 -14.41 3.94
CA GLU A 299 3.51 -14.73 5.00
C GLU A 299 2.10 -14.89 4.43
N TRP A 300 1.71 -14.04 3.48
CA TRP A 300 0.34 -13.98 2.96
C TRP A 300 0.07 -15.04 1.89
N VAL A 301 1.07 -15.41 1.11
CA VAL A 301 0.96 -16.41 0.04
C VAL A 301 1.59 -17.71 0.51
N PRO A 302 0.81 -18.72 0.97
CA PRO A 302 1.34 -20.07 1.10
C PRO A 302 1.65 -20.57 -0.31
N LEU A 303 2.94 -20.66 -0.64
CA LEU A 303 3.45 -21.34 -1.83
C LEU A 303 2.92 -22.78 -1.81
N GLU A 304 2.22 -23.23 -2.85
CA GLU A 304 2.86 -24.12 -3.82
C GLU A 304 2.23 -24.12 -5.23
N LYS A 305 1.12 -23.40 -5.51
CA LYS A 305 0.46 -23.49 -6.84
C LYS A 305 -0.08 -22.21 -7.49
N GLU A 306 0.09 -21.04 -6.87
CA GLU A 306 -0.54 -19.81 -7.37
C GLU A 306 0.42 -18.89 -8.18
N ARG A 307 1.73 -19.20 -8.24
CA ARG A 307 2.71 -18.39 -9.01
C ARG A 307 2.54 -18.49 -10.53
N GLU A 308 1.99 -19.59 -11.06
CA GLU A 308 1.87 -19.81 -12.52
C GLU A 308 0.67 -19.12 -13.17
N LYS A 309 -0.21 -18.46 -12.39
CA LYS A 309 -1.45 -17.85 -12.90
C LYS A 309 -1.55 -16.34 -12.71
N VAL A 310 -0.50 -15.69 -12.22
CA VAL A 310 -0.44 -14.23 -12.20
C VAL A 310 -0.14 -13.77 -13.63
N ASP A 311 -1.20 -13.45 -14.35
CA ASP A 311 -1.13 -12.91 -15.71
C ASP A 311 -0.53 -11.50 -15.64
N GLN A 312 0.75 -11.37 -16.02
CA GLN A 312 1.47 -10.09 -16.11
C GLN A 312 0.78 -9.11 -17.07
N ALA A 313 -0.07 -9.58 -18.01
CA ALA A 313 -0.82 -8.70 -18.90
C ALA A 313 -1.94 -7.93 -18.18
N ALA A 314 -2.47 -8.47 -17.07
CA ALA A 314 -3.49 -7.80 -16.27
C ALA A 314 -2.93 -6.64 -15.40
N GLU A 315 -1.60 -6.53 -15.26
CA GLU A 315 -0.93 -5.41 -14.58
C GLU A 315 -1.13 -4.07 -15.31
N SER A 316 -1.40 -4.10 -16.62
CA SER A 316 -1.61 -2.90 -17.44
C SER A 316 -3.04 -2.35 -17.42
N TYR A 317 -4.02 -3.16 -16.97
CA TYR A 317 -5.44 -2.84 -17.05
C TYR A 317 -6.10 -2.98 -15.66
N LYS A 318 -5.99 -1.91 -14.86
CA LYS A 318 -7.01 -1.36 -13.94
C LYS A 318 -6.38 -0.76 -12.66
N MET A 319 -5.72 0.38 -12.82
CA MET A 319 -6.00 1.56 -11.97
C MET A 319 -7.20 2.36 -12.54
N LYS A 320 -8.21 1.66 -13.08
CA LYS A 320 -9.49 2.30 -13.41
C LYS A 320 -10.29 2.38 -12.12
N GLY A 321 -10.39 3.60 -11.61
CA GLY A 321 -11.59 4.10 -10.96
C GLY A 321 -12.05 3.34 -9.73
N TYR A 322 -11.76 3.91 -8.56
CA TYR A 322 -12.74 3.91 -7.48
C TYR A 322 -13.97 4.71 -7.98
N GLU A 323 -14.80 4.07 -8.80
CA GLU A 323 -16.09 4.62 -9.21
C GLU A 323 -17.14 4.26 -8.14
N TRP A 324 -17.49 5.28 -7.35
CA TRP A 324 -18.80 5.65 -6.79
C TRP A 324 -19.86 4.56 -6.70
#